data_AF-A0A7V9KZJ6-F1
#
_entry.id   AF-A0A7V9KZJ6-F1
#
_cell.length_a   1.000
_cell.length_b   1.000
_cell.length_c   1.000
_cell.angle_alpha   90.00
_cell.angle_beta   90.00
_cell.angle_gamma   90.00
#
_symmetry.space_group_name_H-M   'P 1'
#
loop_
_entity.id
_entity.type
_entity.pdbx_description
1 polymer ?
#
loop_
_entity_poly.entity_id
_entity_poly.type
_entity_poly.pdbx_seq_one_letter_code
_entity_poly.pdbx_strand_id
1 'polypeptide(L)'
;QAGLESDRSQKVEGSVAPGSPLWARVGGVRTRIYENSLLIAFAVIFFGSWAAQAVTGWTEYNNEQEEHKDSIVSFGTYLTRPDFWEKTLQNWQSEFLAVGTMAVLAIYLRQRGSPESKPVGAPHDETGSTG
;
A
#
# COMPACT_ATOMS: atom_id res chain seq x y z
N GLN A 1 19.21 9.84 11.87
CA GLN A 1 19.37 8.37 11.91
C GLN A 1 18.26 7.83 12.79
N ALA A 2 17.15 7.42 12.19
CA ALA A 2 16.03 6.78 12.88
C ALA A 2 15.84 5.43 12.20
N GLY A 3 16.70 4.50 12.58
CA GLY A 3 16.69 3.11 12.14
C GLY A 3 16.95 2.27 13.37
N LEU A 4 16.15 1.22 13.54
CA LEU A 4 16.32 0.16 14.54
C LEU A 4 15.85 0.47 15.97
N GLU A 5 14.74 1.21 16.16
CA GLU A 5 13.95 1.01 17.39
C GLU A 5 13.23 -0.34 17.28
N SER A 6 13.98 -1.33 17.71
CA SER A 6 13.79 -2.76 17.63
C SER A 6 12.38 -3.25 17.95
N ASP A 7 11.96 -4.28 17.20
CA ASP A 7 10.98 -5.34 17.50
C ASP A 7 10.89 -5.82 18.97
N ARG A 8 11.81 -5.39 19.83
CA ARG A 8 11.88 -5.65 21.26
C ARG A 8 10.89 -4.79 22.07
N SER A 9 10.50 -3.61 21.60
CA SER A 9 9.47 -2.78 22.25
C SER A 9 8.05 -3.11 21.79
N GLN A 10 7.91 -3.85 20.68
CA GLN A 10 6.61 -4.31 20.17
C GLN A 10 6.19 -5.69 20.70
N LYS A 11 7.12 -6.43 21.34
CA LYS A 11 6.79 -7.67 22.05
C LYS A 11 6.73 -7.46 23.55
N VAL A 12 5.50 -7.25 24.02
CA VAL A 12 4.97 -7.90 25.23
C VAL A 12 5.83 -7.67 26.48
N GLU A 13 5.71 -6.49 27.08
CA GLU A 13 5.76 -6.44 28.54
C GLU A 13 4.51 -7.15 29.09
N GLY A 14 4.66 -8.45 29.30
CA GLY A 14 4.23 -9.08 30.54
C GLY A 14 2.76 -8.99 30.96
N SER A 15 1.78 -9.01 30.05
CA SER A 15 0.38 -9.21 30.45
C SER A 15 -0.39 -10.05 29.45
N VAL A 16 -0.12 -11.36 29.48
CA VAL A 16 -1.11 -12.35 29.03
C VAL A 16 -2.29 -12.23 29.98
N ALA A 17 -3.30 -11.44 29.59
CA ALA A 17 -4.57 -11.41 30.31
C ALA A 17 -5.18 -12.83 30.27
N PRO A 18 -5.61 -13.38 31.42
CA PRO A 18 -6.33 -14.65 31.47
C PRO A 18 -7.69 -14.46 30.78
N GLY A 19 -7.78 -14.90 29.52
CA GLY A 19 -8.95 -14.67 28.65
C GLY A 19 -8.62 -14.38 27.18
N SER A 20 -7.32 -14.24 26.85
CA SER A 20 -6.89 -14.01 25.46
C SER A 20 -7.23 -15.21 24.54
N PRO A 21 -7.78 -14.98 23.33
CA PRO A 21 -8.26 -16.05 22.48
C PRO A 21 -7.14 -17.01 22.07
N LEU A 22 -7.40 -18.33 22.11
CA LEU A 22 -6.40 -19.39 21.88
C LEU A 22 -5.66 -19.29 20.53
N TRP A 23 -6.21 -18.57 19.56
CA TRP A 23 -5.63 -18.36 18.23
C TRP A 23 -4.47 -17.36 18.21
N ALA A 24 -4.34 -16.50 19.22
CA ALA A 24 -3.16 -15.65 19.43
C ALA A 24 -1.96 -16.41 20.06
N ARG A 25 -2.19 -17.63 20.58
CA ARG A 25 -1.15 -18.47 21.21
C ARG A 25 -0.51 -19.49 20.26
N VAL A 26 -1.07 -19.70 19.07
CA VAL A 26 -0.52 -20.65 18.09
C VAL A 26 0.28 -19.85 17.06
N GLY A 27 1.54 -19.58 17.37
CA GLY A 27 2.45 -18.98 16.39
C GLY A 27 2.56 -19.86 15.14
N GLY A 28 2.50 -19.26 13.95
CA GLY A 28 2.58 -19.99 12.69
C GLY A 28 2.34 -19.10 11.47
N VAL A 29 2.39 -19.71 10.27
CA VAL A 29 2.19 -19.02 8.98
C VAL A 29 0.80 -18.38 8.90
N ARG A 30 -0.24 -19.01 9.48
CA ARG A 30 -1.60 -18.48 9.53
C ARG A 30 -1.71 -17.18 10.33
N THR A 31 -1.03 -17.09 11.47
CA THR A 31 -1.01 -15.87 12.30
C THR A 31 -0.28 -14.75 11.56
N ARG A 32 0.85 -15.04 10.89
CA ARG A 32 1.52 -14.05 10.02
C ARG A 32 0.65 -13.58 8.86
N ILE A 33 -0.09 -14.47 8.21
CA ILE A 33 -1.02 -14.10 7.13
C ILE A 33 -2.15 -13.22 7.68
N TYR A 34 -2.67 -13.51 8.87
CA TYR A 34 -3.71 -12.70 9.50
C TYR A 34 -3.17 -11.32 9.94
N GLU A 35 -1.99 -11.28 10.56
CA GLU A 35 -1.29 -10.04 10.95
C GLU A 35 -0.95 -9.16 9.75
N ASN A 36 -0.69 -9.76 8.58
CA ASN A 36 -0.37 -9.04 7.34
C ASN A 36 -1.55 -9.05 6.36
N SER A 37 -2.77 -9.40 6.80
CA SER A 37 -3.91 -9.62 5.90
C SER A 37 -4.29 -8.36 5.12
N LEU A 38 -4.20 -7.19 5.76
CA LEU A 38 -4.44 -5.90 5.12
C LEU A 38 -3.39 -5.60 4.04
N LEU A 39 -2.11 -5.85 4.33
CA LEU A 39 -1.01 -5.69 3.37
C LEU A 39 -1.18 -6.64 2.19
N ILE A 40 -1.52 -7.90 2.45
CA ILE A 40 -1.78 -8.92 1.42
C ILE A 40 -2.98 -8.50 0.55
N ALA A 41 -4.05 -8.00 1.15
CA ALA A 41 -5.22 -7.52 0.40
C ALA A 41 -4.84 -6.36 -0.54
N PHE A 42 -4.11 -5.35 -0.05
CA PHE A 42 -3.62 -4.26 -0.88
C PHE A 42 -2.65 -4.75 -1.96
N ALA A 43 -1.74 -5.67 -1.65
CA ALA A 43 -0.83 -6.25 -2.63
C ALA A 43 -1.58 -7.01 -3.73
N VAL A 44 -2.58 -7.82 -3.38
CA VAL A 44 -3.41 -8.55 -4.34
C VAL A 44 -4.16 -7.59 -5.26
N ILE A 45 -4.80 -6.57 -4.70
CA ILE A 45 -5.50 -5.55 -5.49
C ILE A 45 -4.51 -4.79 -6.38
N PHE A 46 -3.35 -4.41 -5.84
CA PHE A 46 -2.32 -3.70 -6.58
C PHE A 46 -1.78 -4.52 -7.76
N PHE A 47 -1.30 -5.73 -7.50
CA PHE A 47 -0.75 -6.60 -8.56
C PHE A 47 -1.85 -7.06 -9.53
N GLY A 48 -3.07 -7.27 -9.06
CA GLY A 48 -4.22 -7.59 -9.91
C GLY A 48 -4.54 -6.45 -10.88
N SER A 49 -4.66 -5.22 -10.37
CA SER A 49 -4.89 -4.02 -11.19
C SER A 49 -3.71 -3.73 -12.12
N TRP A 50 -2.48 -3.88 -11.66
CA TRP A 50 -1.28 -3.69 -12.47
C TRP A 50 -1.17 -4.74 -13.60
N ALA A 51 -1.51 -6.01 -13.31
CA ALA A 51 -1.58 -7.05 -14.34
C ALA A 51 -2.70 -6.78 -15.34
N ALA A 52 -3.88 -6.34 -14.89
CA ALA A 52 -4.97 -5.95 -15.77
C ALA A 52 -4.55 -4.80 -16.70
N GLN A 53 -3.88 -3.77 -16.16
CA GLN A 53 -3.30 -2.68 -16.94
C GLN A 53 -2.30 -3.21 -17.99
N ALA A 54 -1.43 -4.15 -17.61
CA ALA A 54 -0.44 -4.73 -18.53
C ALA A 54 -1.11 -5.49 -19.68
N VAL A 55 -2.17 -6.28 -19.41
CA VAL A 55 -2.90 -7.03 -20.43
C VAL A 55 -3.67 -6.10 -21.37
N THR A 56 -4.34 -5.08 -20.82
CA THR A 56 -5.05 -4.09 -21.63
C THR A 56 -4.08 -3.31 -22.51
N GLY A 57 -2.96 -2.84 -21.96
CA GLY A 57 -1.93 -2.14 -22.72
C GLY A 57 -1.29 -3.00 -23.82
N TRP A 58 -1.06 -4.28 -23.54
CA TRP A 58 -0.58 -5.24 -24.55
C TRP A 58 -1.57 -5.43 -25.70
N THR A 59 -2.85 -5.52 -25.36
CA THR A 59 -3.93 -5.69 -26.35
C THR A 59 -4.05 -4.46 -27.24
N GLU A 60 -4.05 -3.27 -26.63
CA GLU A 60 -4.07 -1.98 -27.35
C GLU A 60 -2.85 -1.85 -28.27
N TYR A 61 -1.65 -2.13 -27.76
CA TYR A 61 -0.42 -2.08 -28.54
C TYR A 61 -0.47 -3.01 -29.76
N ASN A 62 -0.93 -4.26 -29.58
CA ASN A 62 -1.03 -5.19 -30.71
C ASN A 62 -2.10 -4.77 -31.72
N ASN A 63 -3.23 -4.23 -31.28
CA ASN A 63 -4.25 -3.70 -32.18
C ASN A 63 -3.67 -2.56 -33.05
N GLU A 64 -2.91 -1.64 -32.45
CA GLU A 64 -2.21 -0.58 -33.18
C GLU A 64 -1.21 -1.16 -34.19
N GLN A 65 -0.41 -2.16 -33.80
CA GLN A 65 0.53 -2.80 -34.74
C GLN A 65 -0.20 -3.46 -35.93
N GLU A 66 -1.36 -4.11 -35.70
CA GLU A 66 -2.16 -4.69 -36.78
C GLU A 66 -2.73 -3.63 -37.73
N GLU A 67 -3.18 -2.48 -37.21
CA GLU A 67 -3.63 -1.35 -38.02
C GLU A 67 -2.50 -0.81 -38.92
N HIS A 68 -1.26 -0.80 -38.41
CA HIS A 68 -0.07 -0.39 -39.15
C HIS A 68 0.53 -1.50 -40.04
N LYS A 69 -0.06 -2.70 -40.06
CA LYS A 69 0.44 -3.91 -40.76
C LYS A 69 1.81 -4.39 -40.29
N ASP A 70 2.15 -4.11 -39.06
CA ASP A 70 3.37 -4.57 -38.41
C ASP A 70 3.14 -5.92 -37.68
N SER A 71 4.24 -6.55 -37.27
CA SER A 71 4.16 -7.78 -36.48
C SER A 71 3.72 -7.50 -35.03
N ILE A 72 2.70 -8.24 -34.57
CA ILE A 72 2.31 -8.27 -33.16
C ILE A 72 3.42 -8.84 -32.27
N VAL A 73 3.40 -8.45 -31.00
CA VAL A 73 4.37 -8.94 -30.01
C VAL A 73 3.71 -9.86 -28.99
N SER A 74 4.51 -10.79 -28.44
CA SER A 74 4.08 -11.61 -27.31
C SER A 74 3.95 -10.77 -26.02
N PHE A 75 3.14 -11.23 -25.07
CA PHE A 75 2.97 -10.56 -23.78
C PHE A 75 4.30 -10.37 -23.02
N GLY A 76 5.17 -11.39 -23.01
CA GLY A 76 6.49 -11.28 -22.37
C GLY A 76 7.41 -10.24 -23.03
N THR A 77 7.36 -10.15 -24.36
CA THR A 77 8.09 -9.10 -25.11
C THR A 77 7.54 -7.71 -24.78
N TYR A 78 6.23 -7.56 -24.67
CA TYR A 78 5.58 -6.29 -24.33
C TYR A 78 6.00 -5.75 -22.96
N LEU A 79 6.11 -6.61 -21.93
CA LEU A 79 6.58 -6.20 -20.59
C LEU A 79 7.99 -5.62 -20.58
N THR A 80 8.83 -5.96 -21.56
CA THR A 80 10.18 -5.42 -21.71
C THR A 80 10.26 -4.19 -22.61
N ARG A 81 9.14 -3.79 -23.23
CA ARG A 81 9.11 -2.64 -24.14
C ARG A 81 9.02 -1.31 -23.38
N PRO A 82 9.61 -0.23 -23.93
CA PRO A 82 9.49 1.10 -23.35
C PRO A 82 8.05 1.56 -23.17
N ASP A 83 7.14 1.25 -24.10
CA ASP A 83 5.74 1.69 -24.07
C ASP A 83 5.01 1.28 -22.78
N PHE A 84 5.25 0.04 -22.31
CA PHE A 84 4.67 -0.45 -21.06
C PHE A 84 5.18 0.35 -19.85
N TRP A 85 6.49 0.58 -19.80
CA TRP A 85 7.13 1.31 -18.71
C TRP A 85 6.81 2.79 -18.76
N GLU A 86 6.65 3.39 -19.93
CA GLU A 86 6.21 4.76 -20.10
C GLU A 86 4.82 4.93 -19.49
N LYS A 87 3.83 4.12 -19.89
CA LYS A 87 2.46 4.18 -19.33
C LYS A 87 2.46 3.97 -17.81
N THR A 88 3.27 3.03 -17.32
CA THR A 88 3.40 2.76 -15.87
C THR A 88 4.04 3.93 -15.12
N LEU A 89 5.15 4.46 -15.64
CA LEU A 89 5.92 5.52 -15.01
C LEU A 89 5.23 6.88 -15.12
N GLN A 90 4.45 7.15 -16.17
CA GLN A 90 3.63 8.36 -16.27
C GLN A 90 2.56 8.41 -15.19
N ASN A 91 1.88 7.28 -14.95
CA ASN A 91 0.92 7.16 -13.85
C ASN A 91 1.59 7.47 -12.50
N TRP A 92 2.79 6.94 -12.29
CA TRP A 92 3.57 7.20 -11.07
C TRP A 92 4.14 8.62 -11.01
N GLN A 93 4.55 9.19 -12.14
CA GLN A 93 5.09 10.54 -12.22
C GLN A 93 4.06 11.54 -11.72
N SER A 94 2.81 11.42 -12.16
CA SER A 94 1.72 12.29 -11.73
C SER A 94 1.50 12.19 -10.21
N GLU A 95 1.48 10.97 -9.69
CA GLU A 95 1.28 10.72 -8.25
C GLU A 95 2.47 11.17 -7.40
N PHE A 96 3.71 10.93 -7.82
CA PHE A 96 4.91 11.43 -7.13
C PHE A 96 4.97 12.95 -7.13
N LEU A 97 4.57 13.58 -8.24
CA LEU A 97 4.45 15.03 -8.30
C LEU A 97 3.37 15.51 -7.33
N ALA A 98 2.18 14.89 -7.33
CA ALA A 98 1.09 15.26 -6.43
C ALA A 98 1.48 15.11 -4.95
N VAL A 99 1.99 13.95 -4.55
CA VAL A 99 2.43 13.66 -3.18
C VAL A 99 3.62 14.52 -2.78
N GLY A 100 4.60 14.68 -3.67
CA GLY A 100 5.78 15.51 -3.46
C GLY A 100 5.43 16.99 -3.31
N THR A 101 4.57 17.52 -4.18
CA THR A 101 4.05 18.88 -4.09
C THR A 101 3.24 19.05 -2.80
N MET A 102 2.37 18.11 -2.45
CA MET A 102 1.63 18.15 -1.18
C MET A 102 2.59 18.20 0.02
N ALA A 103 3.64 17.37 0.05
CA ALA A 103 4.61 17.36 1.14
C ALA A 103 5.41 18.68 1.23
N VAL A 104 5.89 19.20 0.10
CA VAL A 104 6.60 20.48 0.03
C VAL A 104 5.67 21.63 0.46
N LEU A 105 4.48 21.72 -0.11
CA LEU A 105 3.51 22.74 0.26
C LEU A 105 3.09 22.62 1.74
N ALA A 106 2.93 21.41 2.30
CA ALA A 106 2.62 21.25 3.72
C ALA A 106 3.76 21.73 4.64
N ILE A 107 5.02 21.61 4.21
CA ILE A 107 6.19 22.12 4.95
C ILE A 107 6.29 23.65 4.84
N TYR A 108 6.12 24.20 3.63
CA TYR A 108 6.38 25.61 3.35
C TYR A 108 5.17 26.52 3.56
N LEU A 109 3.96 26.04 3.28
CA LEU A 109 2.70 26.76 3.49
C LEU A 109 2.05 26.30 4.79
N ARG A 110 2.34 27.04 5.86
CA ARG A 110 1.66 26.85 7.15
C ARG A 110 0.26 27.45 7.08
N GLN A 111 -0.74 26.67 6.65
CA GLN A 111 -2.14 27.09 6.78
C GLN A 111 -2.51 27.18 8.27
N ARG A 112 -2.90 28.38 8.71
CA ARG A 112 -3.35 28.64 10.08
C ARG A 112 -4.76 28.05 10.24
N GLY A 113 -4.92 26.98 11.02
CA GLY A 113 -6.23 26.40 11.37
C GLY A 113 -6.52 24.96 10.91
N SER A 114 -5.51 24.11 10.67
CA SER A 114 -5.76 22.68 10.37
C SER A 114 -6.27 21.91 11.62
N PRO A 115 -7.39 21.15 11.54
CA PRO A 115 -7.97 20.40 12.66
C PRO A 115 -7.25 19.10 13.05
N GLU A 116 -6.14 18.74 12.40
CA GLU A 116 -5.33 17.54 12.74
C GLU A 116 -4.44 17.72 13.98
N SER A 117 -4.72 18.72 14.83
CA SER A 117 -4.21 18.74 16.20
C SER A 117 -5.12 17.90 17.09
N LYS A 118 -4.90 16.58 17.16
CA LYS A 118 -5.29 15.82 18.34
C LYS A 118 -4.15 15.86 19.36
N PRO A 119 -4.38 16.31 20.61
CA PRO A 119 -3.41 16.16 21.69
C PRO A 119 -3.06 14.69 21.86
N VAL A 120 -1.76 14.38 21.89
CA VAL A 120 -1.27 13.06 22.30
C VAL A 120 -1.46 12.88 23.82
N GLY A 121 -2.69 12.61 24.24
CA GLY A 121 -3.04 12.42 25.64
C GLY A 121 -4.54 12.51 25.93
N ALA A 122 -5.34 11.53 25.48
CA ALA A 122 -6.65 11.24 26.07
C ALA A 122 -7.01 9.76 25.80
N PRO A 123 -7.27 8.95 26.85
CA PRO A 123 -7.68 7.55 26.71
C PRO A 123 -9.14 7.48 26.25
N HIS A 124 -9.48 6.56 25.34
CA HIS A 124 -10.84 6.31 24.89
C HIS A 124 -11.05 4.81 24.67
N ASP A 125 -11.23 4.08 25.77
CA ASP A 125 -12.15 2.95 25.84
C ASP A 125 -12.42 2.61 27.33
N GLU A 126 -13.01 3.58 28.05
CA GLU A 126 -14.06 3.21 29.01
C GLU A 126 -15.35 3.10 28.21
N THR A 127 -15.69 1.90 27.76
CA THR A 127 -17.04 1.60 27.31
C THR A 127 -17.89 1.38 28.56
N GLY A 128 -18.74 2.36 28.84
CA GLY A 128 -19.69 2.29 29.95
C GLY A 128 -20.71 1.17 29.79
N SER A 129 -20.77 0.28 30.78
CA SER A 129 -22.03 -0.21 31.34
C SER A 129 -21.80 -0.73 32.75
N THR A 130 -22.09 0.09 33.76
CA THR A 130 -22.41 -0.39 35.10
C THR A 130 -23.68 0.33 35.52
N GLY A 131 -24.78 -0.43 35.47
CA GLY A 131 -25.84 -0.30 36.47
C GLY A 131 -25.57 -1.32 37.56
#